data_AF-A0A1W9WJ71-F1
#
_entry.id   AF-A0A1W9WJ71-F1
#
_cell.length_a   1.000
_cell.length_b   1.000
_cell.length_c   1.000
_cell.angle_alpha   90.00
_cell.angle_beta   90.00
_cell.angle_gamma   90.00
#
_symmetry.space_group_name_H-M   'P 1'
#
loop_
_entity.id
_entity.type
_entity.pdbx_description
1 polymer ?
#
loop_
_entity_poly.entity_id
_entity_poly.type
_entity_poly.pdbx_seq_one_letter_code
_entity_poly.pdbx_strand_id
1 'polypeptide(L)'
;MLIRLFIILVIFLVSACNDVNGSEQPLPPENGSEQSATPSVIILSEVQKVRSLTERRGQTSAGLKKGTDDNANGIRDEIDQLIEQKFSYTPEVKRAAEQEARALQQFMEATTKEAALKAAEQIARATRCTFKRLSDPIRDYEKRQALSKELEAWTINTKERLSKYLESSKLIGGAYFMQPVEPVCD
;
A
#
# COMPACT_ATOMS: atom_id res chain seq x y z
N MET A 1 24.01 58.73 -12.56
CA MET A 1 22.60 59.04 -12.84
C MET A 1 21.86 57.75 -13.16
N LEU A 2 20.60 57.64 -12.71
CA LEU A 2 19.57 56.64 -13.02
C LEU A 2 19.92 55.13 -12.93
N ILE A 3 19.51 54.56 -11.79
CA ILE A 3 18.94 53.22 -11.63
C ILE A 3 17.75 53.03 -12.60
N ARG A 4 17.61 51.85 -13.23
CA ARG A 4 16.30 51.14 -13.38
C ARG A 4 16.48 49.61 -13.41
N LEU A 5 16.05 48.98 -12.32
CA LEU A 5 15.91 47.55 -12.14
C LEU A 5 14.52 47.13 -12.64
N PHE A 6 14.42 46.26 -13.66
CA PHE A 6 13.13 45.72 -14.11
C PHE A 6 12.80 44.41 -13.40
N ILE A 7 12.04 44.50 -12.31
CA ILE A 7 11.40 43.36 -11.67
C ILE A 7 10.07 43.12 -12.39
N ILE A 8 9.94 41.99 -13.11
CA ILE A 8 8.64 41.55 -13.66
C ILE A 8 7.94 40.72 -12.58
N LEU A 9 7.01 41.36 -11.89
CA LEU A 9 6.13 40.73 -10.90
C LEU A 9 4.99 39.99 -11.63
N VAL A 10 5.13 38.68 -11.84
CA VAL A 10 4.04 37.84 -12.36
C VAL A 10 3.06 37.54 -11.23
N ILE A 11 1.97 38.30 -11.18
CA ILE A 11 0.86 38.07 -10.24
C ILE A 11 0.04 36.87 -10.75
N PHE A 12 0.14 35.74 -10.06
CA PHE A 12 -0.79 34.63 -10.23
C PHE A 12 -2.17 35.02 -9.66
N LEU A 13 -3.15 35.17 -10.55
CA LEU A 13 -4.54 35.36 -10.16
C LEU A 13 -5.12 34.04 -9.63
N VAL A 14 -5.36 33.97 -8.32
CA VAL A 14 -6.14 32.91 -7.70
C VAL A 14 -7.61 33.17 -8.02
N SER A 15 -8.22 32.33 -8.86
CA SER A 15 -9.66 32.38 -9.11
C SER A 15 -10.40 31.63 -8.00
N ALA A 16 -11.26 32.33 -7.26
CA ALA A 16 -12.11 31.74 -6.24
C ALA A 16 -13.36 31.10 -6.86
N CYS A 17 -13.82 29.98 -6.29
CA CYS A 17 -15.13 29.42 -6.62
C CYS A 17 -16.23 30.34 -6.08
N ASN A 18 -17.19 30.73 -6.93
CA ASN A 18 -18.36 31.50 -6.57
C ASN A 18 -19.63 30.74 -7.01
N ASP A 19 -20.46 30.33 -6.05
CA ASP A 19 -21.81 29.82 -6.30
C ASP A 19 -22.81 30.97 -6.44
N VAL A 20 -23.53 31.08 -7.57
CA VAL A 20 -24.78 31.87 -7.66
C VAL A 20 -25.76 31.20 -8.63
N ASN A 21 -27.02 31.03 -8.19
CA ASN A 21 -28.15 30.49 -8.96
C ASN A 21 -28.89 31.57 -9.78
N GLY A 22 -29.51 31.17 -10.90
CA GLY A 22 -30.75 31.79 -11.41
C GLY A 22 -30.78 32.21 -12.89
N SER A 23 -31.60 31.49 -13.67
CA SER A 23 -32.33 31.93 -14.89
C SER A 23 -31.55 32.38 -16.15
N GLU A 24 -31.97 32.09 -17.40
CA GLU A 24 -33.14 31.29 -17.84
C GLU A 24 -32.90 30.52 -19.17
N GLN A 25 -33.71 30.71 -20.22
CA GLN A 25 -33.83 29.85 -21.41
C GLN A 25 -33.78 30.62 -22.76
N PRO A 26 -33.62 30.00 -23.96
CA PRO A 26 -34.06 28.63 -24.35
C PRO A 26 -33.11 27.69 -25.15
N LEU A 27 -33.56 26.43 -25.26
CA LEU A 27 -32.98 25.21 -25.91
C LEU A 27 -33.40 25.07 -27.41
N PRO A 28 -33.06 24.01 -28.22
CA PRO A 28 -32.48 22.65 -27.94
C PRO A 28 -31.40 22.15 -28.98
N PRO A 29 -31.04 20.84 -29.16
CA PRO A 29 -31.12 19.62 -28.30
C PRO A 29 -29.79 18.80 -28.10
N GLU A 30 -29.80 17.93 -27.08
CA GLU A 30 -29.21 16.56 -26.94
C GLU A 30 -27.76 16.16 -27.32
N ASN A 31 -26.92 15.94 -26.29
CA ASN A 31 -26.36 14.63 -25.83
C ASN A 31 -25.39 14.92 -24.66
N GLY A 32 -25.57 14.46 -23.41
CA GLY A 32 -25.54 13.05 -23.00
C GLY A 32 -24.10 12.52 -23.02
N SER A 33 -23.35 12.29 -21.93
CA SER A 33 -23.70 12.06 -20.53
C SER A 33 -22.51 12.40 -19.60
N GLU A 34 -22.71 13.23 -18.56
CA GLU A 34 -21.80 13.26 -17.40
C GLU A 34 -22.09 12.07 -16.48
N GLN A 35 -21.12 11.17 -16.30
CA GLN A 35 -21.29 10.03 -15.39
C GLN A 35 -20.41 10.22 -14.15
N SER A 36 -20.97 10.91 -13.16
CA SER A 36 -20.43 11.00 -11.81
C SER A 36 -20.36 9.59 -11.20
N ALA A 37 -19.17 9.00 -11.17
CA ALA A 37 -18.95 7.66 -10.65
C ALA A 37 -19.01 7.67 -9.12
N THR A 38 -20.03 7.02 -8.54
CA THR A 38 -20.16 6.88 -7.10
C THR A 38 -19.00 6.04 -6.51
N PRO A 39 -18.58 6.30 -5.25
CA PRO A 39 -17.41 5.64 -4.65
C PRO A 39 -17.45 4.11 -4.69
N SER A 40 -18.65 3.53 -4.63
CA SER A 40 -18.90 2.09 -4.67
C SER A 40 -18.38 1.40 -5.94
N VAL A 41 -18.37 2.09 -7.08
CA VAL A 41 -17.94 1.51 -8.37
C VAL A 41 -16.43 1.35 -8.42
N ILE A 42 -15.68 2.31 -7.87
CA ILE A 42 -14.22 2.29 -7.82
C ILE A 42 -13.74 1.13 -6.95
N ILE A 43 -14.29 1.00 -5.74
CA ILE A 43 -13.97 -0.08 -4.79
C ILE A 43 -14.17 -1.46 -5.44
N LEU A 44 -15.30 -1.68 -6.12
CA LEU A 44 -15.59 -2.97 -6.76
C LEU A 44 -14.59 -3.29 -7.88
N SER A 45 -14.22 -2.29 -8.70
CA SER A 45 -13.24 -2.46 -9.77
C SER A 45 -11.84 -2.83 -9.26
N GLU A 46 -11.43 -2.24 -8.13
CA GLU A 46 -10.14 -2.50 -7.51
C GLU A 46 -10.10 -3.87 -6.83
N VAL A 47 -11.18 -4.26 -6.14
CA VAL A 47 -11.35 -5.63 -5.59
C VAL A 47 -11.33 -6.69 -6.69
N GLN A 48 -11.97 -6.45 -7.84
CA GLN A 48 -11.91 -7.37 -8.98
C GLN A 48 -10.50 -7.45 -9.59
N LYS A 49 -9.79 -6.32 -9.67
CA LYS A 49 -8.40 -6.27 -10.14
C LYS A 49 -7.47 -7.07 -9.21
N VAL A 50 -7.54 -6.85 -7.90
CA VAL A 50 -6.80 -7.62 -6.88
C VAL A 50 -7.11 -9.11 -7.01
N ARG A 51 -8.40 -9.48 -7.06
CA ARG A 51 -8.83 -10.88 -7.22
C ARG A 51 -8.20 -11.56 -8.44
N SER A 52 -8.16 -10.88 -9.59
CA SER A 52 -7.55 -11.42 -10.82
C SER A 52 -6.03 -11.65 -10.70
N LEU A 53 -5.35 -10.87 -9.86
CA LEU A 53 -3.91 -11.03 -9.57
C LEU A 53 -3.67 -12.19 -8.58
N THR A 54 -4.53 -12.31 -7.56
CA THR A 54 -4.51 -13.44 -6.61
C THR A 54 -4.76 -14.78 -7.31
N GLU A 55 -5.73 -14.84 -8.24
CA GLU A 55 -6.04 -16.06 -9.01
C GLU A 55 -4.86 -16.51 -9.90
N ARG A 56 -4.08 -15.58 -10.48
CA ARG A 56 -2.84 -15.91 -11.23
C ARG A 56 -1.67 -16.33 -10.34
N ARG A 57 -1.47 -15.68 -9.18
CA ARG A 57 -0.35 -16.00 -8.26
C ARG A 57 -0.60 -17.24 -7.40
N GLY A 58 -1.85 -17.61 -7.14
CA GLY A 58 -2.21 -18.83 -6.40
C GLY A 58 -1.79 -20.15 -7.06
N GLN A 59 -1.31 -20.10 -8.31
CA GLN A 59 -0.88 -21.26 -9.12
C GLN A 59 0.65 -21.40 -9.23
N THR A 60 1.46 -20.42 -8.82
CA THR A 60 2.89 -20.35 -9.17
C THR A 60 3.87 -20.92 -8.12
N SER A 61 3.47 -21.94 -7.35
CA SER A 61 4.39 -22.62 -6.42
C SER A 61 4.04 -24.11 -6.21
N ALA A 62 4.19 -24.91 -7.26
CA ALA A 62 4.28 -26.36 -7.13
C ALA A 62 5.61 -26.72 -6.40
N GLY A 63 5.53 -26.93 -5.09
CA GLY A 63 6.68 -27.24 -4.24
C GLY A 63 6.63 -26.61 -2.84
N LEU A 64 5.84 -25.54 -2.65
CA LEU A 64 5.68 -24.91 -1.35
C LEU A 64 4.56 -25.59 -0.53
N LYS A 65 4.94 -26.11 0.65
CA LYS A 65 4.04 -26.69 1.66
C LYS A 65 3.16 -25.58 2.23
N LYS A 66 1.97 -25.39 1.64
CA LYS A 66 1.07 -24.28 1.97
C LYS A 66 0.69 -24.26 3.44
N GLY A 67 0.90 -23.12 4.10
CA GLY A 67 0.15 -22.78 5.30
C GLY A 67 0.76 -23.21 6.63
N THR A 68 2.01 -23.68 6.66
CA THR A 68 2.69 -24.05 7.90
C THR A 68 3.78 -23.03 8.26
N ASP A 69 4.08 -22.93 9.55
CA ASP A 69 5.24 -22.29 10.15
C ASP A 69 5.87 -23.40 11.02
N ASP A 70 6.65 -24.29 10.41
CA ASP A 70 7.23 -25.46 11.09
C ASP A 70 8.31 -25.04 12.12
N ASN A 71 8.83 -23.81 12.01
CA ASN A 71 9.93 -23.29 12.83
C ASN A 71 9.49 -22.33 13.97
N ALA A 72 8.20 -21.95 13.98
CA ALA A 72 7.54 -21.06 14.92
C ALA A 72 8.14 -19.63 15.02
N ASN A 73 8.68 -19.09 13.93
CA ASN A 73 9.21 -17.72 13.90
C ASN A 73 8.14 -16.63 13.64
N GLY A 74 6.88 -17.02 13.38
CA GLY A 74 5.78 -16.10 13.04
C GLY A 74 5.71 -15.74 11.55
N ILE A 75 6.37 -16.50 10.69
CA ILE A 75 6.40 -16.40 9.22
C ILE A 75 6.09 -17.81 8.69
N ARG A 76 5.20 -17.93 7.72
CA ARG A 76 4.97 -19.23 7.07
C ARG A 76 6.20 -19.65 6.26
N ASP A 77 6.49 -20.94 6.25
CA ASP A 77 7.66 -21.53 5.58
C ASP A 77 7.75 -21.12 4.09
N GLU A 78 6.60 -20.91 3.44
CA GLU A 78 6.54 -20.46 2.05
C GLU A 78 6.95 -19.00 1.82
N ILE A 79 6.82 -18.15 2.85
CA ILE A 79 7.24 -16.76 2.85
C ILE A 79 8.70 -16.66 3.29
N ASP A 80 9.15 -17.48 4.25
CA ASP A 80 10.57 -17.64 4.57
C ASP A 80 11.38 -18.05 3.34
N GLN A 81 10.91 -19.02 2.55
CA GLN A 81 11.58 -19.39 1.31
C GLN A 81 11.58 -18.26 0.27
N LEU A 82 10.50 -17.47 0.15
CA LEU A 82 10.45 -16.30 -0.74
C LEU A 82 11.49 -15.24 -0.32
N ILE A 83 11.61 -14.97 0.98
CA ILE A 83 12.60 -14.05 1.54
C ILE A 83 14.02 -14.55 1.22
N GLU A 84 14.30 -15.83 1.46
CA GLU A 84 15.61 -16.44 1.18
C GLU A 84 15.96 -16.39 -0.32
N GLN A 85 14.98 -16.53 -1.21
CA GLN A 85 15.21 -16.50 -2.66
C GLN A 85 15.34 -15.08 -3.25
N LYS A 86 14.67 -14.07 -2.68
CA LYS A 86 14.52 -12.74 -3.33
C LYS A 86 15.01 -11.55 -2.51
N PHE A 87 15.02 -11.64 -1.18
CA PHE A 87 15.26 -10.51 -0.27
C PHE A 87 16.45 -10.73 0.67
N SER A 88 17.24 -11.78 0.45
CA SER A 88 18.39 -12.22 1.24
C SER A 88 19.74 -11.58 0.87
N TYR A 89 19.78 -10.66 -0.10
CA TYR A 89 21.02 -10.15 -0.69
C TYR A 89 21.91 -9.33 0.27
N THR A 90 21.37 -8.86 1.42
CA THR A 90 22.19 -8.60 2.62
C THR A 90 21.45 -9.11 3.87
N PRO A 91 22.15 -9.42 4.98
CA PRO A 91 21.52 -9.84 6.24
C PRO A 91 20.57 -8.78 6.84
N GLU A 92 20.79 -7.50 6.56
CA GLU A 92 19.94 -6.40 7.02
C GLU A 92 18.62 -6.33 6.25
N VAL A 93 18.66 -6.56 4.93
CA VAL A 93 17.42 -6.60 4.12
C VAL A 93 16.64 -7.87 4.41
N LYS A 94 17.32 -9.01 4.61
CA LYS A 94 16.67 -10.25 5.03
C LYS A 94 15.85 -10.03 6.30
N ARG A 95 16.46 -9.46 7.35
CA ARG A 95 15.76 -9.13 8.60
C ARG A 95 14.60 -8.13 8.42
N ALA A 96 14.77 -7.12 7.57
CA ALA A 96 13.69 -6.17 7.27
C ALA A 96 12.50 -6.85 6.58
N ALA A 97 12.76 -7.77 5.64
CA ALA A 97 11.74 -8.56 4.96
C ALA A 97 11.03 -9.54 5.93
N GLU A 98 11.78 -10.20 6.81
CA GLU A 98 11.23 -11.04 7.89
C GLU A 98 10.36 -10.23 8.87
N GLN A 99 10.81 -9.03 9.25
CA GLN A 99 10.06 -8.10 10.11
C GLN A 99 8.72 -7.71 9.47
N GLU A 100 8.73 -7.40 8.17
CA GLU A 100 7.52 -7.04 7.41
C GLU A 100 6.57 -8.24 7.23
N ALA A 101 7.12 -9.44 6.96
CA ALA A 101 6.35 -10.68 6.86
C ALA A 101 5.64 -11.04 8.17
N ARG A 102 6.35 -10.99 9.32
CA ARG A 102 5.74 -11.18 10.65
C ARG A 102 4.61 -10.19 10.90
N ALA A 103 4.84 -8.91 10.58
CA ALA A 103 3.86 -7.85 10.78
C ALA A 103 2.60 -8.04 9.91
N LEU A 104 2.77 -8.48 8.66
CA LEU A 104 1.66 -8.83 7.75
C LEU A 104 0.84 -10.02 8.27
N GLN A 105 1.48 -11.05 8.83
CA GLN A 105 0.76 -12.20 9.42
C GLN A 105 0.01 -11.80 10.69
N GLN A 106 0.66 -11.08 11.61
CA GLN A 106 0.01 -10.50 12.79
C GLN A 106 -1.18 -9.60 12.42
N PHE A 107 -1.09 -8.88 11.30
CA PHE A 107 -2.20 -8.08 10.81
C PHE A 107 -3.39 -8.96 10.39
N MET A 108 -3.18 -10.02 9.61
CA MET A 108 -4.25 -10.97 9.24
C MET A 108 -4.87 -11.73 10.43
N GLU A 109 -4.12 -11.90 11.51
CA GLU A 109 -4.55 -12.59 12.74
C GLU A 109 -5.29 -11.67 13.73
N ALA A 110 -5.26 -10.35 13.50
CA ALA A 110 -5.83 -9.36 14.41
C ALA A 110 -7.37 -9.46 14.50
N THR A 111 -7.88 -9.68 15.71
CA THR A 111 -9.32 -9.75 16.01
C THR A 111 -9.88 -8.48 16.67
N THR A 112 -9.02 -7.54 17.07
CA THR A 112 -9.41 -6.24 17.64
C THR A 112 -8.77 -5.08 16.88
N LYS A 113 -9.35 -3.88 17.01
CA LYS A 113 -8.84 -2.66 16.38
C LYS A 113 -7.44 -2.32 16.87
N GLU A 114 -7.16 -2.53 18.15
CA GLU A 114 -5.88 -2.25 18.79
C GLU A 114 -4.79 -3.20 18.29
N ALA A 115 -5.12 -4.48 18.13
CA ALA A 115 -4.21 -5.47 17.54
C ALA A 115 -3.90 -5.14 16.07
N ALA A 116 -4.94 -4.80 15.29
CA ALA A 116 -4.79 -4.47 13.88
C ALA A 116 -4.01 -3.15 13.68
N LEU A 117 -4.22 -2.13 14.52
CA LEU A 117 -3.43 -0.90 14.52
C LEU A 117 -1.96 -1.18 14.86
N LYS A 118 -1.71 -1.93 15.95
CA LYS A 118 -0.35 -2.31 16.35
C LYS A 118 0.39 -3.05 15.22
N ALA A 119 -0.28 -3.97 14.53
CA ALA A 119 0.30 -4.68 13.39
C ALA A 119 0.52 -3.78 12.16
N ALA A 120 -0.43 -2.90 11.83
CA ALA A 120 -0.26 -1.92 10.75
C ALA A 120 0.93 -0.96 11.00
N GLU A 121 1.12 -0.52 12.24
CA GLU A 121 2.33 0.21 12.62
C GLU A 121 3.61 -0.63 12.53
N GLN A 122 3.56 -1.95 12.81
CA GLN A 122 4.73 -2.83 12.62
C GLN A 122 5.08 -2.98 11.15
N ILE A 123 4.09 -3.08 10.25
CA ILE A 123 4.32 -3.04 8.79
C ILE A 123 5.02 -1.72 8.44
N ALA A 124 4.51 -0.59 8.90
CA ALA A 124 5.12 0.72 8.64
C ALA A 124 6.54 0.89 9.23
N ARG A 125 6.84 0.25 10.38
CA ARG A 125 8.19 0.15 10.95
C ARG A 125 9.12 -0.63 10.02
N ALA A 126 8.70 -1.82 9.61
CA ALA A 126 9.47 -2.71 8.75
C ALA A 126 9.72 -2.12 7.35
N THR A 127 8.69 -1.59 6.69
CA THR A 127 8.84 -0.89 5.41
C THR A 127 9.84 0.27 5.55
N ARG A 128 9.82 1.02 6.65
CA ARG A 128 10.77 2.11 6.87
C ARG A 128 12.19 1.60 7.16
N CYS A 129 12.36 0.45 7.81
CA CYS A 129 13.64 -0.24 7.89
C CYS A 129 14.16 -0.62 6.48
N THR A 130 13.32 -1.24 5.65
CA THR A 130 13.64 -1.56 4.24
C THR A 130 14.14 -0.33 3.49
N PHE A 131 13.44 0.82 3.59
CA PHE A 131 13.86 2.08 2.96
C PHE A 131 15.20 2.63 3.51
N LYS A 132 15.56 2.38 4.77
CA LYS A 132 16.88 2.74 5.33
C LYS A 132 18.01 1.83 4.84
N ARG A 133 17.74 0.53 4.67
CA ARG A 133 18.73 -0.45 4.17
C ARG A 133 18.95 -0.33 2.66
N LEU A 134 17.90 0.05 1.94
CA LEU A 134 17.87 0.33 0.52
C LEU A 134 17.86 1.83 0.29
N SER A 135 18.92 2.53 0.70
CA SER A 135 18.94 3.99 0.73
C SER A 135 19.16 4.64 -0.63
N ASP A 136 19.72 3.94 -1.63
CA ASP A 136 19.99 4.53 -2.94
C ASP A 136 18.66 4.92 -3.64
N PRO A 137 18.45 6.21 -3.98
CA PRO A 137 17.19 6.67 -4.54
C PRO A 137 16.90 6.12 -5.94
N ILE A 138 17.94 5.69 -6.68
CA ILE A 138 17.84 5.23 -8.08
C ILE A 138 18.03 3.71 -8.15
N ARG A 139 19.14 3.19 -7.63
CA ARG A 139 19.55 1.78 -7.79
C ARG A 139 18.71 0.79 -6.99
N ASP A 140 18.08 1.26 -5.91
CA ASP A 140 17.25 0.42 -5.04
C ASP A 140 15.76 0.77 -5.08
N TYR A 141 15.33 1.73 -5.92
CA TYR A 141 13.93 2.10 -6.05
C TYR A 141 13.03 0.90 -6.36
N GLU A 142 13.37 0.11 -7.38
CA GLU A 142 12.61 -1.07 -7.77
C GLU A 142 12.62 -2.14 -6.67
N LYS A 143 13.77 -2.33 -5.99
CA LYS A 143 13.91 -3.32 -4.90
C LYS A 143 13.00 -2.98 -3.72
N ARG A 144 12.96 -1.72 -3.28
CA ARG A 144 12.05 -1.24 -2.22
C ARG A 144 10.60 -1.49 -2.57
N GLN A 145 10.20 -1.11 -3.78
CA GLN A 145 8.82 -1.26 -4.25
C GLN A 145 8.42 -2.72 -4.48
N ALA A 146 9.36 -3.58 -4.88
CA ALA A 146 9.14 -5.01 -5.05
C ALA A 146 9.00 -5.72 -3.70
N LEU A 147 9.87 -5.45 -2.72
CA LEU A 147 9.90 -6.16 -1.44
C LEU A 147 8.53 -6.12 -0.74
N SER A 148 8.03 -4.93 -0.38
CA SER A 148 6.75 -4.80 0.33
C SER A 148 5.57 -5.36 -0.47
N LYS A 149 5.47 -5.02 -1.77
CA LYS A 149 4.35 -5.46 -2.63
C LYS A 149 4.35 -6.96 -2.89
N GLU A 150 5.52 -7.60 -2.96
CA GLU A 150 5.59 -9.05 -3.11
C GLU A 150 5.35 -9.77 -1.80
N LEU A 151 5.91 -9.32 -0.67
CA LEU A 151 5.62 -9.91 0.63
C LEU A 151 4.11 -9.86 0.94
N GLU A 152 3.46 -8.71 0.78
CA GLU A 152 2.01 -8.57 0.96
C GLU A 152 1.27 -9.54 0.02
N ALA A 153 1.55 -9.50 -1.28
CA ALA A 153 0.81 -10.29 -2.26
C ALA A 153 1.02 -11.81 -2.15
N TRP A 154 2.18 -12.28 -1.68
CA TRP A 154 2.40 -13.69 -1.33
C TRP A 154 1.74 -14.03 0.02
N THR A 155 1.71 -13.11 0.96
CA THR A 155 1.03 -13.30 2.25
C THR A 155 -0.48 -13.44 2.09
N ILE A 156 -1.09 -12.71 1.15
CA ILE A 156 -2.55 -12.72 0.87
C ILE A 156 -2.94 -13.51 -0.40
N ASN A 157 -2.07 -14.41 -0.87
CA ASN A 157 -2.20 -15.12 -2.17
C ASN A 157 -3.37 -16.12 -2.32
N THR A 158 -4.29 -16.21 -1.36
CA THR A 158 -5.51 -17.02 -1.46
C THR A 158 -6.73 -16.22 -1.04
N LYS A 159 -7.93 -16.63 -1.50
CA LYS A 159 -9.20 -15.98 -1.13
C LYS A 159 -9.40 -15.89 0.40
N GLU A 160 -9.00 -16.92 1.13
CA GLU A 160 -9.10 -16.99 2.59
C GLU A 160 -8.15 -16.00 3.28
N ARG A 161 -6.88 -15.99 2.87
CA ARG A 161 -5.86 -15.06 3.39
C ARG A 161 -6.23 -13.61 3.09
N LEU A 162 -6.74 -13.34 1.87
CA LEU A 162 -7.26 -12.03 1.50
C LEU A 162 -8.50 -11.64 2.33
N SER A 163 -9.41 -12.57 2.65
CA SER A 163 -10.54 -12.30 3.57
C SER A 163 -10.04 -11.84 4.93
N LYS A 164 -9.06 -12.55 5.51
CA LYS A 164 -8.46 -12.20 6.81
C LYS A 164 -7.80 -10.83 6.80
N TYR A 165 -7.02 -10.52 5.76
CA TYR A 165 -6.45 -9.19 5.57
C TYR A 165 -7.53 -8.09 5.48
N LEU A 166 -8.62 -8.33 4.75
CA LEU A 166 -9.72 -7.37 4.62
C LEU A 166 -10.55 -7.22 5.92
N GLU A 167 -10.71 -8.29 6.70
CA GLU A 167 -11.31 -8.27 8.04
C GLU A 167 -10.52 -7.32 8.96
N SER A 168 -9.20 -7.44 9.01
CA SER A 168 -8.33 -6.56 9.79
C SER A 168 -8.28 -5.12 9.27
N SER A 169 -8.24 -4.92 7.94
CA SER A 169 -8.35 -3.59 7.32
C SER A 169 -9.66 -2.89 7.68
N LYS A 170 -10.76 -3.64 7.82
CA LYS A 170 -12.05 -3.10 8.28
C LYS A 170 -11.99 -2.66 9.75
N LEU A 171 -11.27 -3.36 10.63
CA LEU A 171 -11.12 -2.98 12.05
C LEU A 171 -10.44 -1.61 12.21
N ILE A 172 -9.52 -1.25 11.31
CA ILE A 172 -8.79 0.02 11.31
C ILE A 172 -9.32 1.06 10.33
N GLY A 173 -10.47 0.81 9.68
CA GLY A 173 -11.09 1.74 8.74
C GLY A 173 -11.30 3.13 9.35
N GLY A 174 -10.78 4.16 8.69
CA GLY A 174 -10.85 5.55 9.16
C GLY A 174 -9.94 5.89 10.35
N ALA A 175 -9.09 4.98 10.81
CA ALA A 175 -8.05 5.30 11.78
C ALA A 175 -6.84 5.96 11.10
N TYR A 176 -6.07 6.70 11.89
CA TYR A 176 -4.74 7.19 11.51
C TYR A 176 -3.70 6.62 12.48
N PHE A 177 -2.48 6.44 12.00
CA PHE A 177 -1.31 6.11 12.81
C PHE A 177 -0.11 6.86 12.25
N MET A 178 0.85 7.21 13.10
CA MET A 178 2.08 7.88 12.65
C MET A 178 3.11 6.85 12.24
N GLN A 179 3.76 7.04 11.09
CA GLN A 179 5.00 6.33 10.83
C GLN A 179 6.06 6.80 11.86
N PRO A 180 6.92 5.89 12.37
CA PRO A 180 7.94 6.27 13.35
C PRO A 180 8.92 7.28 12.75
N VAL A 181 9.42 8.21 13.57
CA VAL A 181 10.36 9.28 13.15
C VAL A 181 11.76 8.71 12.84
N GLU A 182 12.20 7.66 13.53
CA GLU A 182 13.45 6.92 13.24
C GLU A 182 13.19 5.51 12.69
N PRO A 183 13.96 5.00 11.70
CA PRO A 183 13.68 3.68 11.14
C PRO A 183 14.06 2.58 12.14
N VAL A 184 13.04 1.89 12.63
CA VAL A 184 13.14 0.80 13.60
C VAL A 184 13.41 -0.50 12.82
N CYS A 185 14.67 -0.91 12.80
CA CYS A 185 15.09 -2.23 12.33
C CYS A 185 15.37 -3.12 13.54
N ASP A 186 14.82 -4.33 13.53
CA ASP A 186 15.11 -5.37 14.53
C ASP A 186 16.41 -6.15 14.17
#